data_AF-A0AB74NCN3-F1
#
_entry.id   AF-A0AB74NCN3-F1
#
_cell.length_a   1.000
_cell.length_b   1.000
_cell.length_c   1.000
_cell.angle_alpha   90.00
_cell.angle_beta   90.00
_cell.angle_gamma   90.00
#
_symmetry.space_group_name_H-M   'P 1'
#
loop_
_entity.id
_entity.type
_entity.pdbx_description
1 polymer ?
#
loop_
_entity_poly.entity_id
_entity_poly.type
_entity_poly.pdbx_seq_one_letter_code
_entity_poly.pdbx_strand_id
1 'polypeptide(L)'
;MTETENVIHKNGIYDFNVTTEEDKPLQKAVFHTQDTGGTARLIFNIDKDNQDLVLSSAAELELAMILAVGKESESKYLVKPTIADGVRGIAEYALTDSQISHAGTAIAELYIKYKNSQAMRVYKFEFEIKKALIDSDFFPVKEYYVERWDDYEKIFDESFERLNTKLDSVDKKADDLKTQFDAMQPTQFAQKTDLNAHVNNADIHVTATDKTSWNAKETVSSAQAKADKALSDAKTDASLKAAQALADAKAYTDSKITQTVWTGSFYMSASQTVTPSIPLNQCKAWIIYWSKYSAGAARDYYWCTQIVTKETYGGHNFDAMMDNSPVHKYLYVSATQLTGSDDNSTGTNNQAVMRKVVALL
;
A
#
# COMPACT_ATOMS: atom_id res chain seq x y z
N MET A 1 13.81 33.79 78.67
CA MET A 1 12.67 34.61 79.12
C MET A 1 12.08 35.22 77.87
N THR A 2 10.91 34.77 77.43
CA THR A 2 10.14 35.50 76.42
C THR A 2 9.66 36.77 77.10
N GLU A 3 10.22 37.91 76.72
CA GLU A 3 9.63 39.20 77.09
C GLU A 3 8.22 39.22 76.51
N THR A 4 7.22 39.13 77.38
CA THR A 4 5.85 39.46 77.02
C THR A 4 5.87 40.96 76.76
N GLU A 5 5.93 41.37 75.50
CA GLU A 5 5.81 42.78 75.14
C GLU A 5 4.49 43.30 75.74
N ASN A 6 4.59 44.37 76.54
CA ASN A 6 3.41 45.04 77.08
C ASN A 6 2.70 45.76 75.94
N VAL A 7 1.75 45.08 75.30
CA VAL A 7 0.87 45.69 74.29
C VAL A 7 -0.19 46.50 75.02
N ILE A 8 -0.19 47.82 74.80
CA ILE A 8 -1.22 48.71 75.34
C ILE A 8 -2.38 48.75 74.36
N HIS A 9 -3.59 48.46 74.87
CA HIS A 9 -4.81 48.50 74.05
C HIS A 9 -5.70 49.66 74.47
N LYS A 10 -6.32 50.27 73.46
CA LYS A 10 -7.48 51.13 73.61
C LYS A 10 -8.73 50.26 73.54
N ASN A 11 -9.43 50.15 74.66
CA ASN A 11 -10.55 49.21 74.78
C ASN A 11 -11.89 49.92 74.55
N GLY A 12 -12.70 49.40 73.62
CA GLY A 12 -14.14 49.64 73.56
C GLY A 12 -14.83 48.53 74.33
N ILE A 13 -15.35 48.84 75.51
CA ILE A 13 -16.01 47.88 76.40
C ILE A 13 -17.51 47.90 76.13
N TYR A 14 -18.08 46.72 75.94
CA TYR A 14 -19.50 46.52 75.71
C TYR A 14 -20.05 45.49 76.69
N ASP A 15 -20.96 45.96 77.55
CA ASP A 15 -21.70 45.13 78.49
C ASP A 15 -23.01 44.69 77.85
N PHE A 16 -23.09 43.41 77.48
CA PHE A 16 -24.24 42.80 76.85
C PHE A 16 -25.05 41.98 77.85
N ASN A 17 -26.37 42.05 77.74
CA ASN A 17 -27.26 41.17 78.48
C ASN A 17 -28.17 40.42 77.51
N VAL A 18 -27.94 39.12 77.38
CA VAL A 18 -28.71 38.23 76.51
C VAL A 18 -30.07 37.97 77.16
N THR A 19 -31.10 38.62 76.64
CA THR A 19 -32.48 38.51 77.12
C THR A 19 -33.47 38.57 75.95
N THR A 20 -34.75 38.43 76.24
CA THR A 20 -35.83 38.64 75.27
C THR A 20 -36.30 40.10 75.20
N GLU A 21 -35.76 40.99 76.03
CA GLU A 21 -36.10 42.42 76.01
C GLU A 21 -35.44 43.12 74.82
N GLU A 22 -35.96 44.29 74.44
CA GLU A 22 -35.32 45.09 73.41
C GLU A 22 -33.94 45.59 73.86
N ASP A 23 -33.00 45.57 72.92
CA ASP A 23 -31.63 46.01 73.07
C ASP A 23 -31.55 47.47 73.57
N LYS A 24 -31.05 47.68 74.79
CA LYS A 24 -30.89 49.03 75.37
C LYS A 24 -29.69 49.77 74.77
N PRO A 25 -29.79 51.05 74.37
CA PRO A 25 -28.69 51.76 73.73
C PRO A 25 -27.37 51.67 74.52
N LEU A 26 -26.30 51.21 73.87
CA LEU A 26 -24.96 51.13 74.45
C LEU A 26 -24.11 52.34 74.09
N GLN A 27 -23.14 52.67 74.93
CA GLN A 27 -22.14 53.69 74.62
C GLN A 27 -21.27 53.21 73.45
N LYS A 28 -21.16 54.05 72.41
CA LYS A 28 -20.36 53.72 71.23
C LYS A 28 -18.87 53.94 71.53
N ALA A 29 -18.05 52.92 71.26
CA ALA A 29 -16.59 53.07 71.23
C ALA A 29 -16.17 53.92 70.02
N VAL A 30 -15.08 54.68 70.18
CA VAL A 30 -14.51 55.52 69.13
C VAL A 30 -13.02 55.21 68.97
N PHE A 31 -12.68 54.59 67.85
CA PHE A 31 -11.30 54.35 67.44
C PHE A 31 -10.86 55.33 66.35
N HIS A 32 -9.56 55.36 66.06
CA HIS A 32 -9.00 56.14 64.97
C HIS A 32 -8.22 55.23 64.02
N THR A 33 -8.10 55.64 62.76
CA THR A 33 -7.39 54.89 61.70
C THR A 33 -5.92 54.57 62.02
N GLN A 34 -5.31 55.26 63.00
CA GLN A 34 -3.95 55.03 63.50
C GLN A 34 -3.89 54.19 64.79
N ASP A 35 -5.01 53.67 65.27
CA ASP A 35 -5.03 52.66 66.34
C ASP A 35 -4.59 51.28 65.74
N THR A 36 -3.46 51.26 65.02
CA THR A 36 -2.88 50.12 64.27
C THR A 36 -2.11 49.17 65.18
N GLY A 37 -1.58 48.07 64.63
CA GLY A 37 -0.84 47.06 65.37
C GLY A 37 -1.70 46.28 66.37
N GLY A 38 -3.02 46.25 66.17
CA GLY A 38 -3.97 45.60 67.08
C GLY A 38 -4.24 46.37 68.39
N THR A 39 -3.94 47.66 68.43
CA THR A 39 -4.17 48.49 69.63
C THR A 39 -5.64 48.85 69.83
N ALA A 40 -6.45 48.96 68.77
CA ALA A 40 -7.91 49.06 68.87
C ALA A 40 -8.54 47.70 69.22
N ARG A 41 -9.06 47.57 70.44
CA ARG A 41 -9.62 46.31 70.94
C ARG A 41 -11.05 46.47 71.42
N LEU A 42 -11.92 45.56 71.02
CA LEU A 42 -13.26 45.40 71.54
C LEU A 42 -13.24 44.38 72.68
N ILE A 43 -13.90 44.70 73.79
CA ILE A 43 -14.11 43.81 74.92
C ILE A 43 -15.61 43.63 75.09
N PHE A 44 -16.04 42.38 75.19
CA PHE A 44 -17.43 41.98 75.34
C PHE A 44 -17.59 41.31 76.71
N ASN A 45 -18.35 41.94 77.60
CA ASN A 45 -18.79 41.34 78.85
C ASN A 45 -20.20 40.81 78.60
N ILE A 46 -20.39 39.50 78.70
CA ILE A 46 -21.63 38.84 78.28
C ILE A 46 -22.35 38.27 79.49
N ASP A 47 -23.50 38.86 79.80
CA ASP A 47 -24.43 38.37 80.79
C ASP A 47 -25.63 37.69 80.13
N LYS A 48 -26.30 36.82 80.88
CA LYS A 48 -27.64 36.32 80.56
C LYS A 48 -28.55 36.57 81.75
N ASP A 49 -29.68 37.23 81.50
CA ASP A 49 -30.64 37.61 82.54
C ASP A 49 -29.98 38.38 83.72
N ASN A 50 -28.97 39.21 83.41
CA ASN A 50 -28.13 39.99 84.35
C ASN A 50 -27.20 39.15 85.27
N GLN A 51 -26.80 37.95 84.84
CA GLN A 51 -25.75 37.16 85.48
C GLN A 51 -24.68 36.79 84.46
N ASP A 52 -23.40 36.74 84.87
CA ASP A 52 -22.29 36.31 84.02
C ASP A 52 -22.64 35.04 83.24
N LEU A 53 -22.59 35.13 81.91
CA LEU A 53 -22.81 33.96 81.06
C LEU A 53 -21.51 33.15 80.98
N VAL A 54 -21.45 32.05 81.73
CA VAL A 54 -20.30 31.13 81.68
C VAL A 54 -20.13 30.55 80.27
N LEU A 55 -19.04 30.92 79.59
CA LEU A 55 -18.65 30.42 78.28
C LEU A 55 -17.76 29.18 78.45
N SER A 56 -18.36 28.00 78.27
CA SER A 56 -17.63 26.73 78.30
C SER A 56 -16.57 26.66 77.18
N SER A 57 -15.61 25.73 77.30
CA SER A 57 -14.62 25.46 76.23
C SER A 57 -15.23 24.96 74.91
N ALA A 58 -16.53 24.68 74.88
CA ALA A 58 -17.30 24.30 73.70
C ALA A 58 -18.06 25.47 73.05
N ALA A 59 -17.98 26.68 73.61
CA ALA A 59 -18.55 27.88 73.02
C ALA A 59 -17.59 28.47 71.97
N GLU A 60 -18.11 28.79 70.80
CA GLU A 60 -17.43 29.56 69.76
C GLU A 60 -18.13 30.90 69.56
N LEU A 61 -17.34 31.96 69.40
CA LEU A 61 -17.83 33.31 69.14
C LEU A 61 -17.65 33.67 67.66
N GLU A 62 -18.65 34.33 67.10
CA GLU A 62 -18.58 34.95 65.78
C GLU A 62 -19.03 36.40 65.87
N LEU A 63 -18.20 37.31 65.37
CA LEU A 63 -18.49 38.74 65.28
C LEU A 63 -18.64 39.10 63.80
N ALA A 64 -19.86 39.41 63.39
CA ALA A 64 -20.14 39.97 62.07
C ALA A 64 -20.02 41.48 62.14
N MET A 65 -19.31 42.11 61.21
CA MET A 65 -19.11 43.55 61.15
C MET A 65 -19.34 44.08 59.75
N ILE A 66 -19.97 45.25 59.65
CA ILE A 66 -19.99 46.09 58.46
C ILE A 66 -19.29 47.39 58.85
N LEU A 67 -18.13 47.66 58.25
CA LEU A 67 -17.32 48.85 58.51
C LEU A 67 -17.56 49.89 57.43
N ALA A 68 -17.45 51.17 57.80
CA ALA A 68 -17.71 52.31 56.91
C ALA A 68 -19.09 52.24 56.21
N VAL A 69 -20.14 51.92 56.97
CA VAL A 69 -21.51 51.73 56.47
C VAL A 69 -21.97 52.92 55.63
N GLY A 70 -22.47 52.63 54.43
CA GLY A 70 -22.99 53.64 53.50
C GLY A 70 -21.92 54.48 52.78
N LYS A 71 -20.63 54.15 52.90
CA LYS A 71 -19.54 54.76 52.13
C LYS A 71 -19.06 53.84 51.00
N GLU A 72 -18.34 54.38 50.02
CA GLU A 72 -17.73 53.59 48.94
C GLU A 72 -16.76 52.52 49.46
N SER A 73 -16.15 52.74 50.63
CA SER A 73 -15.26 51.80 51.30
C SER A 73 -15.98 50.82 52.23
N GLU A 74 -17.32 50.68 52.15
CA GLU A 74 -18.05 49.74 53.01
C GLU A 74 -17.49 48.32 52.87
N SER A 75 -17.12 47.70 53.98
CA SER A 75 -16.53 46.35 53.99
C SER A 75 -17.17 45.47 55.05
N LYS A 76 -17.29 44.17 54.74
CA LYS A 76 -17.96 43.18 55.61
C LYS A 76 -16.95 42.15 56.11
N TYR A 77 -17.01 41.86 57.40
CA TYR A 77 -16.12 40.91 58.06
C TYR A 77 -16.93 39.93 58.92
N LEU A 78 -16.49 38.68 58.95
CA LEU A 78 -16.93 37.69 59.94
C LEU A 78 -15.67 37.14 60.61
N VAL A 79 -15.52 37.38 61.90
CA VAL A 79 -14.30 37.09 62.64
C VAL A 79 -14.61 36.34 63.93
N LYS A 80 -13.60 35.73 64.53
CA LYS A 80 -13.74 34.95 65.77
C LYS A 80 -13.07 35.67 66.94
N PRO A 81 -13.83 36.32 67.85
CA PRO A 81 -13.30 36.82 69.11
C PRO A 81 -12.66 35.71 69.94
N THR A 82 -11.68 36.08 70.75
CA THR A 82 -11.02 35.17 71.70
C THR A 82 -11.70 35.28 73.05
N ILE A 83 -12.03 34.14 73.68
CA ILE A 83 -12.57 34.13 75.04
C ILE A 83 -11.40 34.42 76.01
N ALA A 84 -11.46 35.56 76.68
CA ALA A 84 -10.42 36.00 77.62
C ALA A 84 -10.68 35.45 79.04
N ASP A 85 -11.94 35.43 79.48
CA ASP A 85 -12.36 34.82 80.75
C ASP A 85 -13.71 34.12 80.55
N GLY A 86 -13.67 32.80 80.40
CA GLY A 86 -14.87 32.00 80.18
C GLY A 86 -15.78 31.88 81.41
N VAL A 87 -15.27 32.14 82.63
CA VAL A 87 -16.09 32.09 83.85
C VAL A 87 -16.93 33.35 83.97
N ARG A 88 -16.37 34.51 83.61
CA ARG A 88 -17.03 35.82 83.66
C ARG A 88 -17.70 36.25 82.35
N GLY A 89 -17.72 35.38 81.35
CA GLY A 89 -18.31 35.69 80.05
C GLY A 89 -17.57 36.79 79.27
N ILE A 90 -16.25 36.92 79.44
CA ILE A 90 -15.46 37.98 78.80
C ILE A 90 -14.78 37.45 77.54
N ALA A 91 -14.97 38.17 76.44
CA ALA A 91 -14.27 37.93 75.18
C ALA A 91 -13.70 39.21 74.59
N GLU A 92 -12.69 39.08 73.74
CA GLU A 92 -12.01 40.21 73.13
C GLU A 92 -11.73 40.01 71.64
N TYR A 93 -11.68 41.12 70.90
CA TYR A 93 -11.27 41.14 69.51
C TYR A 93 -10.46 42.40 69.20
N ALA A 94 -9.22 42.24 68.76
CA ALA A 94 -8.40 43.34 68.26
C ALA A 94 -8.67 43.56 66.76
N LEU A 95 -8.99 44.80 66.39
CA LEU A 95 -9.15 45.17 64.99
C LEU A 95 -7.79 45.12 64.29
N THR A 96 -7.76 44.53 63.09
CA THR A 96 -6.57 44.51 62.22
C THR A 96 -6.34 45.86 61.56
N ASP A 97 -5.14 46.10 61.05
CA ASP A 97 -4.79 47.33 60.32
C ASP A 97 -5.68 47.56 59.09
N SER A 98 -6.07 46.48 58.41
CA SER A 98 -7.05 46.56 57.33
C SER A 98 -8.41 47.02 57.85
N GLN A 99 -8.92 46.44 58.94
CA GLN A 99 -10.23 46.80 59.49
C GLN A 99 -10.24 48.22 60.06
N ILE A 100 -9.21 48.62 60.83
CA ILE A 100 -9.13 49.95 61.42
C ILE A 100 -8.97 51.06 60.37
N SER A 101 -8.54 50.74 59.15
CA SER A 101 -8.48 51.71 58.04
C SER A 101 -9.85 52.17 57.50
N HIS A 102 -10.94 51.48 57.84
CA HIS A 102 -12.28 51.76 57.33
C HIS A 102 -12.98 52.89 58.13
N ALA A 103 -12.55 54.13 57.90
CA ALA A 103 -13.11 55.28 58.61
C ALA A 103 -14.61 55.51 58.34
N GLY A 104 -15.42 55.46 59.39
CA GLY A 104 -16.85 55.70 59.37
C GLY A 104 -17.59 54.95 60.48
N THR A 105 -18.91 54.93 60.38
CA THR A 105 -19.76 54.13 61.27
C THR A 105 -19.53 52.64 60.99
N ALA A 106 -19.36 51.86 62.05
CA ALA A 106 -19.35 50.42 62.02
C ALA A 106 -20.58 49.86 62.74
N ILE A 107 -21.23 48.87 62.13
CA ILE A 107 -22.31 48.09 62.73
C ILE A 107 -21.80 46.67 62.94
N ALA A 108 -21.98 46.12 64.13
CA ALA A 108 -21.52 44.79 64.47
C ALA A 108 -22.60 43.97 65.19
N GLU A 109 -22.56 42.65 65.01
CA GLU A 109 -23.43 41.71 65.71
C GLU A 109 -22.61 40.51 66.21
N LEU A 110 -22.69 40.24 67.51
CA LEU A 110 -21.99 39.13 68.16
C LEU A 110 -22.92 37.92 68.30
N TYR A 111 -22.41 36.74 68.01
CA TYR A 111 -23.09 35.46 68.17
C TYR A 111 -22.27 34.50 69.03
N ILE A 112 -22.97 33.67 69.79
CA ILE A 112 -22.39 32.48 70.46
C ILE A 112 -22.95 31.23 69.78
N LYS A 113 -22.09 30.26 69.49
CA LYS A 113 -22.43 28.93 69.00
C LYS A 113 -21.90 27.86 69.93
N TYR A 114 -22.67 26.80 70.15
CA TYR A 114 -22.30 25.64 70.96
C TYR A 114 -22.24 24.38 70.11
N LYS A 115 -21.43 23.40 70.52
CA LYS A 115 -21.22 22.13 69.80
C LYS A 115 -22.48 21.30 69.53
N ASN A 116 -23.54 21.49 70.31
CA ASN A 116 -24.84 20.82 70.14
C ASN A 116 -25.75 21.52 69.11
N SER A 117 -25.17 22.35 68.23
CA SER A 117 -25.88 23.14 67.21
C SER A 117 -26.80 24.23 67.78
N GLN A 118 -26.74 24.53 69.08
CA GLN A 118 -27.39 25.70 69.64
C GLN A 118 -26.59 26.95 69.28
N ALA A 119 -27.28 28.01 68.88
CA ALA A 119 -26.68 29.30 68.61
C ALA A 119 -27.61 30.40 69.11
N MET A 120 -27.02 31.53 69.51
CA MET A 120 -27.76 32.72 69.91
C MET A 120 -27.06 33.97 69.40
N ARG A 121 -27.85 34.95 68.96
CA ARG A 121 -27.42 36.33 68.83
C ARG A 121 -27.27 36.90 70.23
N VAL A 122 -26.13 37.52 70.51
CA VAL A 122 -25.85 38.19 71.78
C VAL A 122 -26.38 39.60 71.74
N TYR A 123 -25.90 40.40 70.77
CA TYR A 123 -26.23 41.82 70.71
C TYR A 123 -25.83 42.42 69.35
N LYS A 124 -26.58 43.44 68.88
CA LYS A 124 -26.17 44.29 67.73
C LYS A 124 -25.81 45.69 68.22
N PHE A 125 -24.59 46.12 67.97
CA PHE A 125 -24.07 47.38 68.46
C PHE A 125 -23.35 48.17 67.36
N GLU A 126 -23.02 49.41 67.68
CA GLU A 126 -22.27 50.29 66.80
C GLU A 126 -21.00 50.79 67.49
N PHE A 127 -19.98 51.03 66.68
CA PHE A 127 -18.80 51.79 67.04
C PHE A 127 -18.40 52.70 65.89
N GLU A 128 -17.53 53.67 66.16
CA GLU A 128 -17.06 54.61 65.15
C GLU A 128 -15.55 54.50 64.98
N ILE A 129 -15.10 54.51 63.72
CA ILE A 129 -13.69 54.69 63.38
C ILE A 129 -13.55 56.07 62.75
N LYS A 130 -12.88 56.98 63.46
CA LYS A 130 -12.59 58.32 62.95
C LYS A 130 -11.29 58.30 62.16
N LYS A 131 -11.21 59.13 61.11
CA LYS A 131 -9.91 59.40 60.49
C LYS A 131 -9.02 60.08 61.54
N ALA A 132 -7.82 59.56 61.77
CA ALA A 132 -6.79 60.28 62.51
C ALA A 132 -6.39 61.54 61.72
N LEU A 133 -5.83 62.55 62.39
CA LEU A 133 -5.36 63.76 61.73
C LEU A 133 -4.33 63.47 60.63
N ILE A 134 -3.43 62.51 60.84
CA ILE A 134 -2.42 62.10 59.84
C ILE A 134 -3.04 61.49 58.58
N ASP A 135 -4.23 60.89 58.69
CA ASP A 135 -5.00 60.32 57.57
C ASP A 135 -6.11 61.26 57.07
N SER A 136 -6.23 62.44 57.70
CA SER A 136 -7.19 63.45 57.32
C SER A 136 -6.64 64.25 56.16
N ASP A 137 -7.51 64.56 55.19
CA ASP A 137 -7.16 65.25 53.97
C ASP A 137 -6.68 66.69 54.28
N PHE A 138 -5.38 66.86 54.51
CA PHE A 138 -4.72 68.17 54.49
C PHE A 138 -4.72 68.67 53.04
N PHE A 139 -5.73 69.45 52.66
CA PHE A 139 -5.76 70.14 51.37
C PHE A 139 -4.52 71.05 51.17
N PRO A 140 -4.21 71.43 49.93
CA PRO A 140 -3.69 70.62 48.84
C PRO A 140 -2.23 71.03 48.53
N VAL A 141 -1.45 70.10 47.99
CA VAL A 141 -0.10 70.32 47.41
C VAL A 141 0.99 70.72 48.43
N LYS A 142 1.65 69.71 49.02
CA LYS A 142 3.11 69.70 49.18
C LYS A 142 3.59 68.33 49.68
N GLU A 143 4.40 67.69 48.84
CA GLU A 143 5.38 66.62 49.10
C GLU A 143 5.22 65.84 50.42
N TYR A 144 4.61 64.66 50.32
CA TYR A 144 4.91 63.54 51.20
C TYR A 144 5.17 62.32 50.34
N TYR A 145 6.38 61.80 50.45
CA TYR A 145 6.79 60.51 49.92
C TYR A 145 6.05 59.44 50.75
N VAL A 146 5.24 58.60 50.11
CA VAL A 146 4.39 57.59 50.75
C VAL A 146 4.81 56.23 50.25
N GLU A 147 5.28 55.37 51.14
CA GLU A 147 5.85 54.03 50.85
C GLU A 147 4.93 53.14 49.98
N ARG A 148 3.60 53.35 50.03
CA ARG A 148 2.63 52.68 49.13
C ARG A 148 2.67 53.15 47.67
N TRP A 149 3.08 54.40 47.39
CA TRP A 149 3.23 54.89 46.02
C TRP A 149 4.49 54.30 45.36
N ASP A 150 5.57 54.13 46.11
CA ASP A 150 6.78 53.44 45.64
C ASP A 150 6.48 52.01 45.19
N ASP A 151 5.64 51.29 45.95
CA ASP A 151 5.20 49.94 45.56
C ASP A 151 4.38 49.95 44.27
N TYR A 152 3.49 50.93 44.08
CA TYR A 152 2.73 51.05 42.83
C TYR A 152 3.59 51.52 41.64
N GLU A 153 4.53 52.44 41.86
CA GLU A 153 5.49 52.91 40.86
C GLU A 153 6.40 51.76 40.43
N LYS A 154 6.89 50.97 41.38
CA LYS A 154 7.66 49.75 41.11
C LYS A 154 6.86 48.73 40.30
N ILE A 155 5.60 48.44 40.67
CA ILE A 155 4.74 47.52 39.92
C ILE A 155 4.47 48.05 38.50
N PHE A 156 4.31 49.37 38.37
CA PHE A 156 4.09 50.03 37.09
C PHE A 156 5.32 49.92 36.20
N ASP A 157 6.50 50.25 36.71
CA ASP A 157 7.79 50.16 36.00
C ASP A 157 8.10 48.71 35.60
N GLU A 158 7.95 47.75 36.51
CA GLU A 158 8.13 46.33 36.21
C GLU A 158 7.14 45.85 35.13
N SER A 159 5.90 46.35 35.16
CA SER A 159 4.90 46.04 34.14
C SER A 159 5.22 46.68 32.79
N PHE A 160 5.72 47.91 32.79
CA PHE A 160 6.12 48.65 31.60
C PHE A 160 7.34 48.01 30.94
N GLU A 161 8.36 47.65 31.73
CA GLU A 161 9.53 46.91 31.24
C GLU A 161 9.16 45.54 30.68
N ARG A 162 8.24 44.82 31.35
CA ARG A 162 7.71 43.56 30.82
C ARG A 162 6.96 43.77 29.50
N LEU A 163 6.20 44.85 29.37
CA LEU A 163 5.49 45.20 28.13
C LEU A 163 6.47 45.53 27.01
N ASN A 164 7.49 46.35 27.27
CA ASN A 164 8.53 46.70 26.30
C ASN A 164 9.28 45.45 25.83
N THR A 165 9.70 44.59 26.77
CA THR A 165 10.38 43.32 26.44
C THR A 165 9.50 42.43 25.55
N LYS A 166 8.19 42.37 25.84
CA LYS A 166 7.25 41.59 25.03
C LYS A 166 7.03 42.21 23.65
N LEU A 167 6.97 43.54 23.56
CA LEU A 167 6.86 44.26 22.30
C LEU A 167 8.09 44.00 21.42
N ASP A 168 9.30 44.15 21.98
CA ASP A 168 10.56 43.83 21.30
C ASP A 168 10.61 42.37 20.82
N SER A 169 10.11 41.44 21.64
CA SER A 169 10.03 40.03 21.24
C SER A 169 9.05 39.81 20.10
N VAL A 170 7.95 40.56 20.03
CA VAL A 170 6.98 40.48 18.94
C VAL A 170 7.61 41.04 17.67
N ASP A 171 8.28 42.18 17.74
CA ASP A 171 8.97 42.79 16.60
C ASP A 171 10.04 41.86 16.03
N LYS A 172 10.88 41.26 16.89
CA LYS A 172 11.87 40.26 16.47
C LYS A 172 11.23 39.05 15.78
N LYS A 173 10.09 38.58 16.28
CA LYS A 173 9.35 37.47 15.64
C LYS A 173 8.78 37.89 14.29
N ALA A 174 8.28 39.11 14.18
CA ALA A 174 7.79 39.65 12.91
C ALA A 174 8.91 39.75 11.88
N ASP A 175 10.09 40.24 12.27
CA ASP A 175 11.27 40.33 11.41
C ASP A 175 11.80 38.95 10.99
N ASP A 176 11.82 37.97 11.91
CA ASP A 176 12.21 36.60 11.60
C ASP A 176 11.23 35.95 10.62
N LEU A 177 9.92 36.08 10.85
CA LEU A 177 8.89 35.61 9.92
C LEU A 177 9.05 36.27 8.55
N LYS A 178 9.31 37.58 8.51
CA LYS A 178 9.54 38.30 7.27
C LYS A 178 10.78 37.78 6.56
N THR A 179 11.88 37.54 7.28
CA THR A 179 13.12 36.99 6.72
C THR A 179 12.89 35.59 6.15
N GLN A 180 12.18 34.72 6.88
CA GLN A 180 11.84 33.38 6.40
C GLN A 180 10.97 33.44 5.14
N PHE A 181 9.99 34.36 5.10
CA PHE A 181 9.14 34.56 3.94
C PHE A 181 9.91 35.06 2.72
N ASP A 182 10.78 36.07 2.89
CA ASP A 182 11.60 36.62 1.81
C ASP A 182 12.65 35.60 1.31
N ALA A 183 13.10 34.70 2.19
CA ALA A 183 14.02 33.61 1.84
C ALA A 183 13.34 32.48 1.05
N MET A 184 12.00 32.35 1.11
CA MET A 184 11.29 31.39 0.27
C MET A 184 11.52 31.74 -1.19
N GLN A 185 12.14 30.83 -1.95
CA GLN A 185 12.38 30.98 -3.37
C GLN A 185 11.19 30.39 -4.14
N PRO A 186 10.23 31.20 -4.63
CA PRO A 186 9.00 30.67 -5.21
C PRO A 186 9.26 29.84 -6.47
N THR A 187 10.40 30.07 -7.12
CA THR A 187 10.90 29.35 -8.30
C THR A 187 11.31 27.91 -8.02
N GLN A 188 11.55 27.52 -6.76
CA GLN A 188 11.81 26.12 -6.40
C GLN A 188 10.53 25.28 -6.37
N PHE A 189 9.36 25.90 -6.31
CA PHE A 189 8.09 25.20 -6.42
C PHE A 189 7.77 24.92 -7.89
N ALA A 190 7.13 23.77 -8.15
CA ALA A 190 6.61 23.46 -9.47
C ALA A 190 5.58 24.54 -9.86
N GLN A 191 5.88 25.30 -10.91
CA GLN A 191 4.97 26.33 -11.37
C GLN A 191 3.75 25.68 -12.01
N LYS A 192 2.59 26.30 -11.84
CA LYS A 192 1.34 25.81 -12.43
C LYS A 192 1.44 25.65 -13.95
N THR A 193 2.20 26.53 -14.60
CA THR A 193 2.49 26.48 -16.04
C THR A 193 3.24 25.20 -16.40
N ASP A 194 4.28 24.85 -15.65
CA ASP A 194 5.14 23.70 -15.93
C ASP A 194 4.39 22.39 -15.65
N LEU A 195 3.61 22.36 -14.57
CA LEU A 195 2.74 21.22 -14.26
C LEU A 195 1.69 21.01 -15.36
N ASN A 196 1.05 22.09 -15.82
CA ASN A 196 0.09 22.01 -16.91
C ASN A 196 0.76 21.57 -18.21
N ALA A 197 1.98 22.01 -18.50
CA ALA A 197 2.73 21.57 -19.67
C ALA A 197 3.04 20.07 -19.59
N HIS A 198 3.46 19.56 -18.43
CA HIS A 198 3.71 18.13 -18.21
C HIS A 198 2.43 17.31 -18.39
N VAL A 199 1.36 17.61 -17.63
CA VAL A 199 0.12 16.80 -17.61
C VAL A 199 -0.53 16.69 -18.98
N ASN A 200 -0.39 17.72 -19.82
CA ASN A 200 -0.95 17.75 -21.17
C ASN A 200 0.04 17.28 -22.26
N ASN A 201 1.26 16.89 -21.90
CA ASN A 201 2.25 16.41 -22.86
C ASN A 201 1.97 14.95 -23.22
N ALA A 202 1.37 14.75 -24.40
CA ALA A 202 1.04 13.44 -24.95
C ALA A 202 2.28 12.62 -25.37
N ASP A 203 3.45 13.24 -25.54
CA ASP A 203 4.68 12.53 -25.94
C ASP A 203 5.29 11.74 -24.77
N ILE A 204 5.06 12.18 -23.53
CA ILE A 204 5.58 11.54 -22.31
C ILE A 204 4.53 10.70 -21.58
N HIS A 205 3.25 10.86 -21.92
CA HIS A 205 2.15 10.12 -21.33
C HIS A 205 1.56 9.12 -22.31
N VAL A 206 1.33 7.89 -21.85
CA VAL A 206 0.56 6.91 -22.62
C VAL A 206 -0.87 7.39 -22.75
N THR A 207 -1.28 7.71 -23.97
CA THR A 207 -2.63 8.22 -24.25
C THR A 207 -3.66 7.09 -24.32
N ALA A 208 -4.94 7.44 -24.25
CA ALA A 208 -6.03 6.50 -24.53
C ALA A 208 -5.98 5.96 -25.97
N THR A 209 -5.49 6.77 -26.91
CA THR A 209 -5.28 6.38 -28.31
C THR A 209 -4.20 5.32 -28.44
N ASP A 210 -3.08 5.46 -27.71
CA ASP A 210 -2.01 4.46 -27.69
C ASP A 210 -2.52 3.13 -27.13
N LYS A 211 -3.24 3.17 -26.01
CA LYS A 211 -3.84 1.98 -25.40
C LYS A 211 -4.81 1.28 -26.34
N THR A 212 -5.68 2.03 -27.00
CA THR A 212 -6.61 1.47 -28.00
C THR A 212 -5.87 0.83 -29.16
N SER A 213 -4.84 1.49 -29.67
CA SER A 213 -4.01 0.99 -30.78
C SER A 213 -3.26 -0.28 -30.40
N TRP A 214 -2.67 -0.34 -29.19
CA TRP A 214 -1.99 -1.53 -28.68
C TRP A 214 -2.97 -2.69 -28.48
N ASN A 215 -4.13 -2.44 -27.87
CA ASN A 215 -5.16 -3.46 -27.66
C ASN A 215 -5.76 -3.99 -28.98
N ALA A 216 -5.67 -3.22 -30.07
CA ALA A 216 -6.15 -3.63 -31.38
C ALA A 216 -5.13 -4.45 -32.20
N LYS A 217 -3.84 -4.45 -31.84
CA LYS A 217 -2.80 -5.09 -32.69
C LYS A 217 -2.95 -6.61 -32.83
N GLU A 218 -3.43 -7.29 -31.81
CA GLU A 218 -3.73 -8.72 -31.89
C GLU A 218 -4.86 -9.04 -30.90
N THR A 219 -5.97 -9.57 -31.42
CA THR A 219 -7.09 -10.04 -30.60
C THR A 219 -7.09 -11.56 -30.54
N VAL A 220 -7.70 -12.14 -29.52
CA VAL A 220 -7.90 -13.60 -29.43
C VAL A 220 -8.61 -14.13 -30.68
N SER A 221 -9.57 -13.38 -31.23
CA SER A 221 -10.28 -13.74 -32.46
C SER A 221 -9.36 -13.73 -33.69
N SER A 222 -8.51 -12.70 -33.84
CA SER A 222 -7.54 -12.62 -34.94
C SER A 222 -6.49 -13.73 -34.86
N ALA A 223 -6.02 -14.06 -33.66
CA ALA A 223 -5.08 -15.15 -33.44
C ALA A 223 -5.71 -16.51 -33.77
N GLN A 224 -6.97 -16.73 -33.37
CA GLN A 224 -7.72 -17.94 -33.73
C GLN A 224 -7.90 -18.07 -35.25
N ALA A 225 -8.26 -16.99 -35.94
CA ALA A 225 -8.40 -17.00 -37.40
C ALA A 225 -7.09 -17.36 -38.13
N LYS A 226 -5.94 -16.89 -37.63
CA LYS A 226 -4.61 -17.28 -38.15
C LYS A 226 -4.32 -18.77 -37.92
N ALA A 227 -4.64 -19.29 -36.73
CA ALA A 227 -4.47 -20.70 -36.40
C ALA A 227 -5.37 -21.60 -37.27
N ASP A 228 -6.63 -21.21 -37.48
CA ASP A 228 -7.58 -21.93 -38.32
C ASP A 228 -7.13 -21.93 -39.79
N LYS A 229 -6.62 -20.80 -40.29
CA LYS A 229 -6.04 -20.70 -41.64
C LYS A 229 -4.84 -21.63 -41.79
N ALA A 230 -3.91 -21.62 -40.83
CA ALA A 230 -2.74 -22.50 -40.85
C ALA A 230 -3.14 -23.98 -40.85
N LEU A 231 -4.14 -24.36 -40.05
CA LEU A 231 -4.69 -25.71 -40.03
C LEU A 231 -5.32 -26.09 -41.38
N SER A 232 -6.07 -25.18 -41.99
CA SER A 232 -6.67 -25.39 -43.31
C SER A 232 -5.60 -25.58 -44.38
N ASP A 233 -4.62 -24.68 -44.45
CA ASP A 233 -3.53 -24.73 -45.44
C ASP A 233 -2.73 -26.02 -45.30
N ALA A 234 -2.43 -26.46 -44.06
CA ALA A 234 -1.74 -27.72 -43.79
C ALA A 234 -2.55 -28.95 -44.24
N LYS A 235 -3.88 -28.96 -44.01
CA LYS A 235 -4.76 -30.04 -44.50
C LYS A 235 -4.78 -30.11 -46.03
N THR A 236 -4.83 -28.96 -46.69
CA THR A 236 -4.79 -28.88 -48.15
C THR A 236 -3.46 -29.38 -48.70
N ASP A 237 -2.32 -28.92 -48.17
CA ASP A 237 -1.00 -29.38 -48.59
C ASP A 237 -0.82 -30.89 -48.40
N ALA A 238 -1.23 -31.43 -47.24
CA ALA A 238 -1.17 -32.86 -46.97
C ALA A 238 -2.01 -33.68 -47.96
N SER A 239 -3.22 -33.20 -48.29
CA SER A 239 -4.10 -33.86 -49.26
C SER A 239 -3.52 -33.85 -50.67
N LEU A 240 -2.91 -32.73 -51.10
CA LEU A 240 -2.24 -32.61 -52.39
C LEU A 240 -1.05 -33.56 -52.49
N LYS A 241 -0.20 -33.61 -51.46
CA LYS A 241 0.95 -34.52 -51.42
C LYS A 241 0.52 -35.99 -51.43
N ALA A 242 -0.53 -36.35 -50.70
CA ALA A 242 -1.06 -37.71 -50.71
C ALA A 242 -1.63 -38.10 -52.09
N ALA A 243 -2.37 -37.18 -52.73
CA ALA A 243 -2.89 -37.40 -54.08
C ALA A 243 -1.76 -37.54 -55.11
N GLN A 244 -0.72 -36.70 -55.02
CA GLN A 244 0.45 -36.77 -55.89
C GLN A 244 1.20 -38.09 -55.70
N ALA A 245 1.47 -38.49 -54.46
CA ALA A 245 2.15 -39.76 -54.17
C ALA A 245 1.37 -40.96 -54.73
N LEU A 246 0.04 -40.95 -54.63
CA LEU A 246 -0.81 -41.99 -55.23
C LEU A 246 -0.75 -41.99 -56.76
N ALA A 247 -0.72 -40.81 -57.38
CA ALA A 247 -0.58 -40.67 -58.83
C ALA A 247 0.77 -41.21 -59.31
N ASP A 248 1.86 -40.84 -58.64
CA ASP A 248 3.21 -41.31 -58.95
C ASP A 248 3.33 -42.83 -58.81
N ALA A 249 2.78 -43.41 -57.74
CA ALA A 249 2.77 -44.86 -57.52
C ALA A 249 1.99 -45.61 -58.61
N LYS A 250 0.87 -45.05 -59.10
CA LYS A 250 0.09 -45.66 -60.19
C LYS A 250 0.77 -45.52 -61.56
N ALA A 251 1.52 -44.44 -61.78
CA ALA A 251 2.23 -44.20 -63.02
C ALA A 251 3.52 -45.03 -63.13
N TYR A 252 4.07 -45.49 -62.00
CA TYR A 252 5.27 -46.31 -61.97
C TYR A 252 5.08 -47.63 -62.74
N THR A 253 5.87 -47.83 -63.80
CA THR A 253 5.95 -49.08 -64.57
C THR A 253 7.42 -49.46 -64.76
N ASP A 254 7.78 -50.69 -64.43
CA ASP A 254 9.15 -51.19 -64.62
C ASP A 254 9.38 -51.54 -66.10
N SER A 255 9.86 -50.56 -66.86
CA SER A 255 10.06 -50.66 -68.32
C SER A 255 11.25 -51.53 -68.72
N LYS A 256 11.96 -52.18 -67.77
CA LYS A 256 13.23 -52.87 -68.03
C LYS A 256 13.28 -54.29 -67.49
N ILE A 257 12.20 -55.06 -67.44
CA ILE A 257 12.30 -56.46 -67.02
C ILE A 257 12.81 -57.38 -68.15
N THR A 258 12.49 -57.09 -69.43
CA THR A 258 12.96 -57.89 -70.56
C THR A 258 13.32 -57.06 -71.79
N GLN A 259 14.29 -57.52 -72.59
CA GLN A 259 14.66 -56.91 -73.86
C GLN A 259 14.91 -57.98 -74.92
N THR A 260 14.36 -57.81 -76.12
CA THR A 260 14.72 -58.68 -77.25
C THR A 260 16.12 -58.33 -77.71
N VAL A 261 17.03 -59.31 -77.68
CA VAL A 261 18.46 -59.11 -77.90
C VAL A 261 18.96 -59.80 -79.18
N TRP A 262 18.13 -60.64 -79.78
CA TRP A 262 18.38 -61.22 -81.10
C TRP A 262 17.07 -61.72 -81.74
N THR A 263 16.98 -61.68 -83.06
CA THR A 263 15.92 -62.33 -83.86
C THR A 263 16.52 -62.93 -85.13
N GLY A 264 15.92 -64.00 -85.64
CA GLY A 264 16.39 -64.69 -86.85
C GLY A 264 15.62 -65.98 -87.10
N SER A 265 16.21 -66.89 -87.88
CA SER A 265 15.69 -68.23 -88.15
C SER A 265 16.87 -69.18 -88.40
N PHE A 266 17.48 -69.70 -87.33
CA PHE A 266 18.63 -70.60 -87.43
C PHE A 266 18.29 -71.98 -86.91
N TYR A 267 18.72 -73.02 -87.64
CA TYR A 267 18.79 -74.36 -87.06
C TYR A 267 19.76 -74.42 -85.89
N MET A 268 20.73 -73.51 -85.89
CA MET A 268 21.96 -73.51 -85.12
C MET A 268 22.87 -74.66 -85.57
N SER A 269 23.22 -74.72 -86.86
CA SER A 269 24.31 -75.59 -87.35
C SER A 269 25.67 -75.12 -86.80
N ALA A 270 26.75 -75.91 -86.95
CA ALA A 270 28.06 -75.54 -86.41
C ALA A 270 28.61 -74.23 -87.00
N SER A 271 28.19 -73.88 -88.23
CA SER A 271 28.53 -72.63 -88.90
C SER A 271 27.70 -71.42 -88.44
N GLN A 272 26.65 -71.62 -87.63
CA GLN A 272 25.73 -70.56 -87.21
C GLN A 272 26.06 -70.09 -85.79
N THR A 273 26.22 -68.78 -85.64
CA THR A 273 26.46 -68.10 -84.37
C THR A 273 25.43 -67.02 -84.15
N VAL A 274 24.83 -67.01 -82.95
CA VAL A 274 23.98 -65.94 -82.46
C VAL A 274 24.78 -65.13 -81.45
N THR A 275 24.86 -63.81 -81.66
CA THR A 275 25.50 -62.86 -80.74
C THR A 275 24.42 -61.92 -80.21
N PRO A 276 23.80 -62.21 -79.05
CA PRO A 276 22.81 -61.34 -78.44
C PRO A 276 23.39 -59.96 -78.12
N SER A 277 22.60 -58.90 -78.30
CA SER A 277 23.04 -57.52 -78.06
C SER A 277 23.30 -57.20 -76.59
N ILE A 278 22.78 -58.01 -75.65
CA ILE A 278 23.14 -57.96 -74.23
C ILE A 278 23.81 -59.30 -73.87
N PRO A 279 25.10 -59.29 -73.51
CA PRO A 279 25.82 -60.45 -73.02
C PRO A 279 25.13 -61.12 -71.82
N LEU A 280 25.23 -62.44 -71.70
CA LEU A 280 24.61 -63.22 -70.63
C LEU A 280 25.18 -62.87 -69.24
N ASN A 281 26.38 -62.29 -69.16
CA ASN A 281 26.92 -61.76 -67.91
C ASN A 281 26.42 -60.34 -67.56
N GLN A 282 25.60 -59.73 -68.42
CA GLN A 282 24.96 -58.43 -68.22
C GLN A 282 23.42 -58.53 -68.11
N CYS A 283 22.87 -59.75 -68.12
CA CYS A 283 21.47 -60.03 -67.86
C CYS A 283 21.36 -61.25 -66.94
N LYS A 284 20.18 -61.48 -66.36
CA LYS A 284 19.91 -62.64 -65.50
C LYS A 284 19.84 -63.95 -66.28
N ALA A 285 19.25 -63.90 -67.48
CA ALA A 285 19.09 -65.05 -68.35
C ALA A 285 18.84 -64.62 -69.80
N TRP A 286 19.10 -65.54 -70.73
CA TRP A 286 18.55 -65.50 -72.08
C TRP A 286 17.38 -66.48 -72.18
N ILE A 287 16.23 -66.00 -72.64
CA ILE A 287 15.08 -66.83 -73.03
C ILE A 287 15.12 -66.96 -74.54
N ILE A 288 15.45 -68.15 -75.01
CA ILE A 288 15.51 -68.52 -76.42
C ILE A 288 14.14 -69.04 -76.83
N TYR A 289 13.61 -68.52 -77.94
CA TYR A 289 12.36 -68.96 -78.54
C TYR A 289 12.67 -69.76 -79.81
N TRP A 290 12.16 -70.98 -79.84
CA TRP A 290 12.20 -71.87 -81.00
C TRP A 290 10.80 -71.99 -81.60
N SER A 291 10.72 -72.18 -82.90
CA SER A 291 9.46 -72.50 -83.58
C SER A 291 9.66 -73.58 -84.64
N LYS A 292 8.56 -74.20 -85.07
CA LYS A 292 8.62 -75.25 -86.09
C LYS A 292 9.23 -74.72 -87.39
N TYR A 293 9.99 -75.55 -88.06
CA TYR A 293 10.45 -75.36 -89.43
C TYR A 293 9.91 -76.50 -90.29
N SER A 294 9.25 -76.16 -91.39
CA SER A 294 8.72 -77.16 -92.32
C SER A 294 8.54 -76.56 -93.71
N ALA A 295 8.68 -77.39 -94.74
CA ALA A 295 8.54 -76.98 -96.15
C ALA A 295 9.32 -75.70 -96.49
N GLY A 296 10.58 -75.63 -96.05
CA GLY A 296 11.49 -74.53 -96.37
C GLY A 296 11.24 -73.20 -95.64
N ALA A 297 10.38 -73.18 -94.61
CA ALA A 297 10.08 -71.94 -93.87
C ALA A 297 9.90 -72.17 -92.37
N ALA A 298 10.26 -71.15 -91.60
CA ALA A 298 9.90 -71.04 -90.19
C ALA A 298 8.38 -70.82 -90.05
N ARG A 299 7.79 -71.44 -89.03
CA ARG A 299 6.37 -71.40 -88.74
C ARG A 299 6.12 -70.69 -87.44
N ASP A 300 5.02 -69.95 -87.34
CA ASP A 300 4.65 -69.19 -86.14
C ASP A 300 3.74 -69.99 -85.20
N TYR A 301 3.96 -71.30 -85.12
CA TYR A 301 3.27 -72.24 -84.25
C TYR A 301 4.24 -73.36 -83.80
N TYR A 302 3.83 -74.17 -82.82
CA TYR A 302 4.71 -75.08 -82.06
C TYR A 302 5.92 -74.36 -81.45
N TRP A 303 5.65 -73.31 -80.68
CA TRP A 303 6.67 -72.58 -79.97
C TRP A 303 7.16 -73.36 -78.75
N CYS A 304 8.48 -73.38 -78.55
CA CYS A 304 9.06 -73.80 -77.28
C CYS A 304 10.15 -72.83 -76.86
N THR A 305 10.40 -72.78 -75.55
CA THR A 305 11.37 -71.87 -74.97
C THR A 305 12.44 -72.62 -74.21
N GLN A 306 13.67 -72.14 -74.32
CA GLN A 306 14.79 -72.59 -73.52
C GLN A 306 15.32 -71.40 -72.72
N ILE A 307 15.54 -71.61 -71.42
CA ILE A 307 16.20 -70.62 -70.57
C ILE A 307 17.67 -71.01 -70.49
N VAL A 308 18.53 -70.02 -70.69
CA VAL A 308 19.98 -70.14 -70.60
C VAL A 308 20.48 -69.14 -69.57
N THR A 309 21.31 -69.60 -68.64
CA THR A 309 21.91 -68.77 -67.58
C THR A 309 23.42 -68.92 -67.59
N LYS A 310 24.15 -68.10 -66.82
CA LYS A 310 25.62 -68.18 -66.75
C LYS A 310 26.12 -69.52 -66.19
N GLU A 311 25.28 -70.23 -65.46
CA GLU A 311 25.49 -71.56 -64.89
C GLU A 311 25.44 -72.64 -65.98
N THR A 312 24.88 -72.32 -67.14
CA THR A 312 24.83 -73.19 -68.32
C THR A 312 25.83 -72.71 -69.39
N TYR A 313 27.04 -72.29 -69.04
CA TYR A 313 28.13 -72.14 -70.02
C TYR A 313 28.62 -73.50 -70.53
N GLY A 314 29.18 -73.55 -71.74
CA GLY A 314 29.61 -74.79 -72.40
C GLY A 314 28.51 -75.42 -73.26
N GLY A 315 28.63 -76.71 -73.58
CA GLY A 315 27.68 -77.43 -74.43
C GLY A 315 26.46 -77.90 -73.65
N HIS A 316 25.26 -77.59 -74.17
CA HIS A 316 23.97 -77.93 -73.59
C HIS A 316 23.06 -78.51 -74.65
N ASN A 317 22.26 -79.49 -74.23
CA ASN A 317 21.20 -80.05 -75.05
C ASN A 317 19.83 -79.53 -74.58
N PHE A 318 18.93 -79.33 -75.52
CA PHE A 318 17.54 -78.96 -75.31
C PHE A 318 16.62 -79.94 -76.02
N ASP A 319 15.76 -80.57 -75.24
CA ASP A 319 14.76 -81.51 -75.73
C ASP A 319 13.40 -80.82 -75.85
N ALA A 320 12.78 -80.94 -77.01
CA ALA A 320 11.42 -80.45 -77.26
C ALA A 320 10.66 -81.37 -78.20
N MET A 321 9.34 -81.14 -78.29
CA MET A 321 8.49 -81.80 -79.29
C MET A 321 8.06 -80.78 -80.34
N MET A 322 8.37 -81.05 -81.61
CA MET A 322 7.86 -80.30 -82.76
C MET A 322 6.87 -81.18 -83.51
N ASP A 323 5.58 -80.84 -83.46
CA ASP A 323 4.53 -81.61 -84.15
C ASP A 323 4.59 -83.12 -83.82
N ASN A 324 4.63 -83.43 -82.51
CA ASN A 324 4.81 -84.77 -81.96
C ASN A 324 6.12 -85.50 -82.34
N SER A 325 7.08 -84.81 -82.96
CA SER A 325 8.42 -85.35 -83.23
C SER A 325 9.42 -84.83 -82.18
N PRO A 326 10.20 -85.70 -81.52
CA PRO A 326 11.24 -85.26 -80.60
C PRO A 326 12.37 -84.54 -81.37
N VAL A 327 12.77 -83.39 -80.88
CA VAL A 327 13.83 -82.52 -81.41
C VAL A 327 14.84 -82.29 -80.30
N HIS A 328 16.11 -82.54 -80.62
CA HIS A 328 17.24 -82.37 -79.74
C HIS A 328 18.12 -81.24 -80.30
N LYS A 329 18.21 -80.11 -79.59
CA LYS A 329 19.03 -78.97 -79.99
C LYS A 329 20.27 -78.85 -79.12
N TYR A 330 21.43 -78.88 -79.74
CA TYR A 330 22.73 -78.73 -79.09
C TYR A 330 23.25 -77.31 -79.30
N LEU A 331 23.43 -76.57 -78.22
CA LEU A 331 24.00 -75.22 -78.22
C LEU A 331 25.24 -75.19 -77.37
N TYR A 332 26.24 -74.41 -77.79
CA TYR A 332 27.34 -74.02 -76.92
C TYR A 332 27.15 -72.58 -76.50
N VAL A 333 27.08 -72.38 -75.19
CA VAL A 333 26.78 -71.11 -74.56
C VAL A 333 28.06 -70.50 -74.02
N SER A 334 28.29 -69.24 -74.37
CA SER A 334 29.32 -68.40 -73.76
C SER A 334 28.69 -67.11 -73.20
N ALA A 335 29.50 -66.24 -72.62
CA ALA A 335 29.03 -64.96 -72.12
C ALA A 335 28.40 -64.07 -73.21
N THR A 336 28.82 -64.20 -74.48
CA THR A 336 28.42 -63.28 -75.55
C THR A 336 27.77 -63.97 -76.75
N GLN A 337 27.82 -65.30 -76.81
CA GLN A 337 27.41 -66.05 -78.00
C GLN A 337 26.71 -67.36 -77.67
N LEU A 338 25.81 -67.74 -78.57
CA LEU A 338 25.31 -69.09 -78.73
C LEU A 338 25.83 -69.63 -80.06
N THR A 339 26.55 -70.74 -80.06
CA THR A 339 26.99 -71.41 -81.28
C THR A 339 26.31 -72.76 -81.42
N GLY A 340 26.14 -73.21 -82.66
CA GLY A 340 25.40 -74.42 -82.99
C GLY A 340 26.23 -75.69 -83.11
N SER A 341 25.55 -76.78 -83.50
CA SER A 341 26.12 -78.08 -83.88
C SER A 341 25.46 -78.54 -85.18
N ASP A 342 26.19 -79.23 -86.06
CA ASP A 342 25.62 -79.75 -87.31
C ASP A 342 24.52 -80.79 -87.07
N ASP A 343 24.50 -81.44 -85.91
CA ASP A 343 23.42 -82.33 -85.45
C ASP A 343 22.06 -81.64 -85.37
N ASN A 344 22.03 -80.31 -85.26
CA ASN A 344 20.79 -79.55 -85.22
C ASN A 344 20.09 -79.45 -86.58
N SER A 345 20.75 -79.88 -87.65
CA SER A 345 20.26 -79.81 -89.03
C SER A 345 19.95 -81.19 -89.65
N THR A 346 20.06 -82.27 -88.86
CA THR A 346 19.81 -83.65 -89.29
C THR A 346 18.52 -84.20 -88.70
N GLY A 347 17.92 -85.21 -89.36
CA GLY A 347 16.75 -85.93 -88.86
C GLY A 347 15.58 -85.04 -88.42
N THR A 348 14.98 -85.34 -87.27
CA THR A 348 13.91 -84.52 -86.66
C THR A 348 14.43 -83.20 -86.09
N ASN A 349 15.73 -83.06 -85.82
CA ASN A 349 16.29 -81.84 -85.22
C ASN A 349 16.15 -80.61 -86.14
N ASN A 350 16.07 -80.82 -87.46
CA ASN A 350 15.82 -79.75 -88.43
C ASN A 350 14.38 -79.22 -88.41
N GLN A 351 13.49 -79.76 -87.58
CA GLN A 351 12.10 -79.30 -87.48
C GLN A 351 11.94 -78.10 -86.54
N ALA A 352 13.00 -77.61 -85.90
CA ALA A 352 12.96 -76.40 -85.09
C ALA A 352 14.03 -75.39 -85.55
N VAL A 353 13.68 -74.11 -85.53
CA VAL A 353 14.63 -73.01 -85.72
C VAL A 353 14.52 -71.99 -84.58
N MET A 354 15.65 -71.45 -84.18
CA MET A 354 15.73 -70.36 -83.21
C MET A 354 15.21 -69.10 -83.87
N ARG A 355 14.20 -68.48 -83.24
CA ARG A 355 13.50 -67.31 -83.77
C ARG A 355 13.88 -66.01 -83.08
N LYS A 356 14.16 -66.09 -81.79
CA LYS A 356 14.36 -64.91 -80.94
C LYS A 356 15.11 -65.27 -79.67
N VAL A 357 15.90 -64.34 -79.16
CA VAL A 357 16.48 -64.39 -77.81
C VAL A 357 16.06 -63.13 -77.05
N VAL A 358 15.60 -63.31 -75.82
CA VAL A 358 15.22 -62.23 -74.89
C VAL A 358 16.13 -62.25 -73.68
N ALA A 359 16.76 -61.12 -73.37
CA ALA A 359 17.43 -60.93 -72.10
C ALA A 359 16.40 -60.59 -71.01
N LEU A 360 16.47 -61.30 -69.90
CA LEU A 360 15.84 -60.92 -68.64
C LEU A 360 16.84 -60.04 -67.89
N LEU A 361 16.56 -58.74 -67.71
CA LEU A 361 17.55 -57.75 -67.25
C LEU A 361 17.79 -57.80 -65.73
#